data_AF-A0A016WCR5-F1
#
_entry.id   AF-A0A016WCR5-F1
#
_cell.length_a   1.000
_cell.length_b   1.000
_cell.length_c   1.000
_cell.angle_alpha   90.00
_cell.angle_beta   90.00
_cell.angle_gamma   90.00
#
_symmetry.space_group_name_H-M   'P 1'
#
loop_
_entity.id
_entity.type
_entity.pdbx_description
1 polymer ?
#
loop_
_entity_poly.entity_id
_entity_poly.type
_entity_poly.pdbx_seq_one_letter_code
_entity_poly.pdbx_strand_id
1 'polypeptide(L)' 'NAGAYDGGYFCPCHGAHYDASGRIRRGPAPLNLEVPPYTFKDNTIVIG' A
#
# COMPACT_ATOMS: atom_id res chain seq x y z
N ASN A 1 -14.33 -1.65 4.06
CA ASN A 1 -13.04 -2.16 4.59
C ASN A 1 -12.33 -2.95 3.51
N ALA A 2 -11.27 -2.40 2.93
CA ALA A 2 -10.53 -3.05 1.84
C ALA A 2 -9.56 -4.10 2.39
N GLY A 3 -10.09 -5.17 3.01
CA GLY A 3 -9.30 -6.30 3.52
C GLY A 3 -9.49 -6.58 5.02
N ALA A 4 -8.76 -7.59 5.51
CA ALA A 4 -8.83 -8.09 6.88
C ALA A 4 -8.18 -7.17 7.94
N TYR A 5 -7.67 -6.01 7.52
CA TYR A 5 -6.96 -5.05 8.37
C TYR A 5 -7.62 -3.68 8.24
N ASP A 6 -7.83 -3.00 9.37
CA ASP A 6 -8.40 -1.66 9.39
C ASP A 6 -7.52 -0.66 8.65
N GLY A 7 -8.13 0.14 7.77
CA GLY A 7 -7.42 1.05 6.88
C GLY A 7 -6.51 0.36 5.85
N GLY A 8 -6.58 -0.97 5.74
CA GLY A 8 -5.78 -1.76 4.82
C GLY A 8 -6.29 -1.75 3.39
N TYR A 9 -5.60 -2.51 2.54
CA TYR A 9 -5.90 -2.65 1.12
C TYR A 9 -6.04 -4.11 0.70
N PHE A 10 -6.88 -4.35 -0.30
CA PHE A 10 -7.16 -5.69 -0.82
C PHE A 10 -6.97 -5.71 -2.34
N CYS A 11 -6.09 -6.60 -2.80
CA CYS A 11 -5.91 -6.88 -4.22
C CYS A 11 -6.80 -8.07 -4.62
N PRO A 12 -7.85 -7.85 -5.44
CA PRO A 12 -8.82 -8.88 -5.78
C PRO A 12 -8.28 -9.94 -6.75
N CYS A 13 -7.14 -9.68 -7.41
CA CYS A 13 -6.59 -10.59 -8.42
C CYS A 13 -6.26 -11.97 -7.84
N HIS A 14 -5.60 -12.00 -6.67
CA HIS A 14 -5.17 -13.23 -6.02
C HIS A 14 -5.34 -13.20 -4.48
N GLY A 15 -6.12 -12.23 -3.98
CA GLY A 15 -6.45 -12.13 -2.56
C GLY A 15 -5.31 -11.63 -1.67
N ALA A 16 -4.49 -10.68 -2.15
CA ALA A 16 -3.47 -10.08 -1.30
C ALA A 16 -4.07 -9.04 -0.36
N HIS A 17 -3.73 -9.11 0.93
CA HIS A 17 -4.15 -8.16 1.96
C HIS A 17 -2.94 -7.40 2.49
N TYR A 18 -3.04 -6.07 2.44
CA TYR A 18 -2.06 -5.15 2.96
C TYR A 18 -2.61 -4.45 4.20
N ASP A 19 -1.74 -4.17 5.17
CA ASP A 19 -2.10 -3.27 6.27
C ASP A 19 -2.11 -1.80 5.82
N ALA A 20 -2.50 -0.89 6.71
CA ALA A 20 -2.57 0.55 6.42
C ALA A 20 -1.22 1.19 6.01
N SER A 21 -0.09 0.53 6.30
CA SER A 21 1.24 0.96 5.87
C SER A 21 1.68 0.36 4.54
N GLY A 22 0.79 -0.36 3.84
CA GLY A 22 1.09 -0.99 2.56
C GLY A 22 1.94 -2.26 2.68
N ARG A 23 2.05 -2.86 3.87
CA ARG A 23 2.84 -4.09 4.06
C ARG A 23 2.01 -5.32 3.77
N ILE A 24 2.57 -6.31 3.06
CA ILE A 24 1.88 -7.56 2.78
C ILE A 24 1.70 -8.36 4.07
N ARG A 25 0.48 -8.83 4.32
CA ARG A 25 0.13 -9.64 5.49
C ARG A 25 -0.47 -11.00 5.16
N ARG A 26 -1.12 -11.12 4.01
CA ARG A 26 -1.71 -12.37 3.50
C ARG A 26 -1.80 -12.35 1.98
N GLY A 27 -1.67 -13.50 1.35
CA GLY A 27 -1.79 -13.68 -0.10
C GLY A 27 -0.44 -13.83 -0.79
N PRO A 28 -0.42 -13.98 -2.12
CA PRO A 28 0.77 -14.42 -2.84
C PRO A 28 1.75 -13.30 -3.18
N ALA A 29 1.46 -12.04 -2.83
CA ALA A 29 2.37 -10.94 -3.11
C ALA A 29 3.68 -11.15 -2.32
N PRO A 30 4.86 -11.11 -2.97
CA PRO A 30 6.12 -11.41 -2.31
C PRO A 30 6.70 -10.22 -1.52
N LEU A 31 6.23 -9.00 -1.79
CA LEU A 31 6.80 -7.75 -1.29
C LEU A 31 5.70 -6.80 -0.79
N ASN A 32 6.13 -5.81 -0.01
CA ASN A 32 5.31 -4.66 0.37
C ASN A 32 5.09 -3.74 -0.83
N LEU A 33 4.09 -2.86 -0.75
CA LEU A 33 3.89 -1.81 -1.75
C LEU A 33 5.10 -0.87 -1.77
N GLU A 34 5.60 -0.58 -2.97
CA GLU A 34 6.69 0.36 -3.16
C GLU A 34 6.23 1.78 -2.84
N VAL A 35 7.09 2.53 -2.15
CA VAL A 35 6.90 3.96 -1.94
C VAL A 35 7.70 4.69 -3.02
N PRO A 36 7.07 5.43 -3.95
CA PRO A 36 7.80 6.15 -4.98
C PRO A 36 8.68 7.25 -4.36
N PRO A 37 9.76 7.68 -5.02
CA PRO A 37 10.49 8.89 -4.62
C PRO A 37 9.55 10.11 -4.58
N TYR A 38 9.67 10.93 -3.55
CA TYR A 38 8.90 12.17 -3.42
C TYR A 38 9.69 13.25 -2.68
N THR A 39 9.31 14.49 -2.92
CA THR A 39 9.83 15.65 -2.19
C THR A 39 8.70 16.60 -1.79
N PHE A 40 8.89 17.31 -0.68
CA PHE A 40 7.98 18.36 -0.24
C PHE A 40 8.39 19.69 -0.87
N LYS A 41 7.43 20.37 -1.48
CA LYS A 41 7.56 21.74 -1.99
C LYS A 41 6.42 22.58 -1.43
N ASP A 42 6.69 23.24 -0.31
CA ASP A 42 5.70 23.98 0.48
C ASP A 42 4.47 23.10 0.80
N ASN A 43 3.28 23.48 0.35
CA ASN A 43 2.04 22.72 0.53
C ASN A 43 1.77 21.69 -0.59
N THR A 44 2.78 21.38 -1.41
CA THR A 44 2.68 20.43 -2.53
C THR A 44 3.65 19.26 -2.32
N ILE A 45 3.19 18.05 -2.63
CA ILE A 45 4.06 16.87 -2.74
C ILE A 45 4.32 16.64 -4.22
N VAL A 46 5.59 16.59 -4.61
CA VAL A 46 6.01 16.23 -5.98
C VAL A 46 6.44 14.76 -5.95
N ILE A 47 5.81 13.95 -6.81
CA ILE A 47 6.10 12.53 -7.00
C ILE A 47 6.91 12.38 -8.29
N GLY A 48 8.04 11.68 -8.23
CA GLY A 48 8.96 11.50 -9.37
C GLY A 48 10.34 12.07 -9.12
#